data_AF-X6HY24-F1
#
_entry.id   AF-X6HY24-F1
#
_cell.length_a   1.000
_cell.length_b   1.000
_cell.length_c   1.000
_cell.angle_alpha   90.00
_cell.angle_beta   90.00
_cell.angle_gamma   90.00
#
_symmetry.space_group_name_H-M   'P 1'
#
loop_
_entity.id
_entity.type
_entity.pdbx_description
1 polymer ?
#
loop_
_entity_poly.entity_id
_entity_poly.type
_entity_poly.pdbx_seq_one_letter_code
_entity_poly.pdbx_strand_id
1 'polypeptide(L)'
;MLLLLAGSAHAQQGQSAEKSPSAALALPPLQWVGKLSYSLYLWHWPVIVYATMVVPELSPLGRLACLALTLALSVFTYHVIENPIRRNGWLMASAARALVPAVLLTGTSVAAAYANARLAVHDLDPEQRSIAASAAQPSTARAAGCILSFETVTPKACVFGNKDARARLRCSAIRMPTTGRRR
;
A
#
# COMPACT_ATOMS: atom_id res chain seq x y z
N MET A 1 -3.30 -25.43 2.76
CA MET A 1 -4.25 -26.45 3.25
C MET A 1 -3.44 -27.43 4.08
N LEU A 2 -3.83 -27.64 5.35
CA LEU A 2 -3.13 -28.36 6.43
C LEU A 2 -2.03 -27.57 7.17
N LEU A 3 -2.46 -26.70 8.09
CA LEU A 3 -1.81 -26.41 9.39
C LEU A 3 -2.72 -25.49 10.23
N LEU A 4 -3.90 -26.01 10.56
CA LEU A 4 -4.72 -25.55 11.67
C LEU A 4 -5.10 -26.82 12.42
N LEU A 5 -4.59 -26.97 13.66
CA LEU A 5 -5.09 -27.81 14.76
C LEU A 5 -3.94 -28.16 15.73
N ALA A 6 -3.47 -27.17 16.50
CA ALA A 6 -2.81 -27.40 17.79
C ALA A 6 -2.75 -26.04 18.53
N GLY A 7 -3.39 -25.94 19.69
CA GLY A 7 -3.26 -24.74 20.54
C GLY A 7 -4.52 -24.38 21.31
N SER A 8 -5.11 -25.36 21.98
CA SER A 8 -6.08 -25.17 23.06
C SER A 8 -5.57 -24.20 24.14
N ALA A 9 -6.46 -23.31 24.54
CA ALA A 9 -6.61 -22.79 25.91
C ALA A 9 -5.32 -22.47 26.67
N HIS A 10 -4.87 -21.22 26.61
CA HIS A 10 -4.18 -20.59 27.73
C HIS A 10 -4.99 -19.36 28.15
N ALA A 11 -5.90 -19.60 29.09
CA ALA A 11 -6.38 -18.56 29.98
C ALA A 11 -5.21 -18.14 30.87
N GLN A 12 -4.69 -16.92 30.68
CA GLN A 12 -3.88 -16.27 31.70
C GLN A 12 -4.63 -15.05 32.24
N GLN A 13 -5.19 -15.27 33.43
CA GLN A 13 -5.40 -14.26 34.44
C GLN A 13 -4.09 -13.52 34.71
N GLY A 14 -4.09 -12.23 34.41
CA GLY A 14 -3.11 -11.27 34.88
C GLY A 14 -3.85 -10.02 35.33
N GLN A 15 -4.42 -10.05 36.53
CA GLN A 15 -4.93 -8.85 37.19
C GLN A 15 -3.73 -8.05 37.69
N SER A 16 -3.56 -6.86 37.14
CA SER A 16 -2.83 -5.77 37.79
C SER A 16 -3.68 -4.52 37.59
N ALA A 17 -4.23 -4.03 38.69
CA ALA A 17 -5.07 -2.84 38.76
C ALA A 17 -4.22 -1.57 38.61
N GLU A 18 -3.54 -1.45 37.46
CA GLU A 18 -3.07 -0.19 36.93
C GLU A 18 -4.07 0.24 35.86
N LYS A 19 -4.28 1.55 35.66
CA LYS A 19 -5.24 2.08 34.67
C LYS A 19 -4.90 1.54 33.28
N SER A 20 -5.47 0.38 32.95
CA SER A 20 -5.16 -0.33 31.73
C SER A 20 -5.59 0.55 30.56
N PRO A 21 -4.74 0.77 29.55
CA PRO A 21 -5.15 1.52 28.35
C PRO A 21 -6.41 0.89 27.70
N SER A 22 -6.64 -0.40 27.94
CA SER A 22 -7.86 -1.13 27.59
C SER A 22 -9.14 -0.51 28.16
N ALA A 23 -9.10 0.08 29.36
CA ALA A 23 -10.26 0.73 29.98
C ALA A 23 -10.57 2.08 29.32
N ALA A 24 -9.54 2.83 28.90
CA ALA A 24 -9.73 4.05 28.10
C ALA A 24 -10.24 3.72 26.69
N LEU A 25 -9.78 2.61 26.10
CA LEU A 25 -10.28 2.12 24.81
C LEU A 25 -11.67 1.47 24.88
N ALA A 26 -12.13 1.08 26.07
CA ALA A 26 -13.46 0.56 26.30
C ALA A 26 -14.55 1.65 26.31
N LEU A 27 -14.20 2.93 26.23
CA LEU A 27 -15.18 4.01 26.16
C LEU A 27 -16.07 3.86 24.92
N PRO A 28 -17.41 3.97 25.05
CA PRO A 28 -18.36 3.85 23.94
C PRO A 28 -18.03 4.68 22.68
N PRO A 29 -17.62 5.97 22.79
CA PRO A 29 -17.27 6.75 21.61
C PRO A 29 -16.01 6.25 20.93
N LEU A 30 -15.00 5.78 21.68
CA LEU A 30 -13.75 5.31 21.09
C LEU A 30 -13.93 3.96 20.40
N GLN A 31 -14.78 3.08 20.95
CA GLN A 31 -15.19 1.85 20.26
C GLN A 31 -15.96 2.15 18.96
N TRP A 32 -16.78 3.19 18.94
CA TRP A 32 -17.51 3.60 17.74
C TRP A 32 -16.56 4.11 16.65
N VAL A 33 -15.59 4.95 17.01
CA VAL A 33 -14.52 5.38 16.09
C VAL A 33 -13.70 4.18 15.61
N GLY A 34 -13.39 3.24 16.51
CA GLY A 34 -12.70 1.99 16.15
C GLY A 34 -13.46 1.17 15.10
N LYS A 35 -14.79 1.10 15.19
CA LYS A 35 -15.62 0.42 14.19
C LYS A 35 -15.62 1.15 12.84
N LEU A 36 -15.58 2.47 12.85
CA LEU A 36 -15.56 3.29 11.63
C LEU A 36 -14.16 3.35 10.98
N SER A 37 -13.10 3.01 11.71
CA SER A 37 -11.71 3.14 11.26
C SER A 37 -11.42 2.43 9.94
N TYR A 38 -12.02 1.26 9.72
CA TYR A 38 -11.86 0.51 8.47
C TYR A 38 -12.47 1.25 7.29
N SER A 39 -13.73 1.71 7.43
CA SER A 39 -14.41 2.49 6.39
C SER A 39 -13.69 3.81 6.12
N LEU A 40 -13.17 4.47 7.16
CA LEU A 40 -12.40 5.72 7.03
C LEU A 40 -11.09 5.50 6.26
N TYR A 41 -10.36 4.42 6.56
CA TYR A 41 -9.17 4.04 5.82
C TYR A 41 -9.47 3.81 4.33
N LEU A 42 -10.63 3.24 3.98
CA LEU A 42 -10.98 2.99 2.58
C LEU A 42 -11.22 4.29 1.80
N TRP A 43 -11.88 5.29 2.40
CA TRP A 43 -12.34 6.49 1.68
C TRP A 43 -11.42 7.70 1.76
N HIS A 44 -10.60 7.83 2.80
CA HIS A 44 -9.76 9.03 2.93
C HIS A 44 -8.78 9.19 1.75
N TRP A 45 -8.17 8.10 1.29
CA TRP A 45 -7.18 8.14 0.22
C TRP A 45 -7.79 8.49 -1.15
N PRO A 46 -8.88 7.83 -1.62
CA PRO A 46 -9.58 8.26 -2.83
C PRO A 46 -10.04 9.71 -2.77
N VAL A 47 -10.66 10.15 -1.67
CA VAL A 47 -11.16 11.52 -1.55
C VAL A 47 -10.03 12.53 -1.67
N ILE A 48 -8.87 12.29 -1.05
CA ILE A 48 -7.71 13.18 -1.17
C ILE A 48 -7.20 13.22 -2.61
N VAL A 49 -7.01 12.06 -3.26
CA VAL A 49 -6.53 11.99 -4.64
C VAL A 49 -7.46 12.75 -5.59
N TYR A 50 -8.77 12.48 -5.51
CA TYR A 50 -9.76 13.17 -6.33
C TYR A 50 -9.82 14.67 -6.03
N ALA A 51 -9.74 15.07 -4.76
CA ALA A 51 -9.74 16.47 -4.40
C ALA A 51 -8.52 17.22 -4.96
N THR A 52 -7.34 16.60 -4.94
CA THR A 52 -6.11 17.18 -5.53
C THR A 52 -6.14 17.22 -7.06
N MET A 53 -6.88 16.33 -7.71
CA MET A 53 -7.06 16.35 -9.17
C MET A 53 -7.98 17.48 -9.62
N VAL A 54 -9.06 17.75 -8.86
CA VAL A 54 -10.05 18.77 -9.22
C VAL A 54 -9.60 20.17 -8.77
N VAL A 55 -8.97 20.28 -7.60
CA VAL A 55 -8.53 21.55 -7.02
C VAL A 55 -7.06 21.42 -6.58
N PRO A 56 -6.10 21.93 -7.39
CA PRO A 56 -4.67 21.82 -7.09
C PRO A 56 -4.27 22.49 -5.77
N GLU A 57 -4.92 23.59 -5.41
CA GLU A 57 -4.68 24.31 -4.15
C GLU A 57 -5.92 24.29 -3.24
N LEU A 58 -5.97 23.34 -2.31
CA LEU A 58 -7.05 23.29 -1.34
C LEU A 58 -6.90 24.36 -0.27
N SER A 59 -7.83 25.32 -0.26
CA SER A 59 -8.05 26.24 0.85
C SER A 59 -8.35 25.47 2.16
N PRO A 60 -8.14 26.07 3.35
CA PRO A 60 -8.46 25.44 4.62
C PRO A 60 -9.92 24.92 4.69
N LEU A 61 -10.84 25.66 4.09
CA LEU A 61 -12.25 25.26 3.98
C LEU A 61 -12.45 24.05 3.06
N GLY A 62 -11.72 23.98 1.95
CA GLY A 62 -11.72 22.82 1.06
C GLY A 62 -11.22 21.54 1.74
N ARG A 63 -10.19 21.65 2.60
CA ARG A 63 -9.70 20.52 3.40
C ARG A 63 -10.74 20.04 4.41
N LEU A 64 -11.44 20.97 5.06
CA LEU A 64 -12.52 20.63 5.98
C LEU A 64 -13.69 19.95 5.26
N ALA A 65 -14.05 20.43 4.07
CA ALA A 65 -15.05 19.79 3.23
C ALA A 65 -14.64 18.37 2.80
N CYS A 66 -13.37 18.15 2.43
CA CYS A 66 -12.86 16.82 2.10
C CYS A 66 -12.91 15.85 3.29
N LEU A 67 -12.58 16.34 4.49
CA LEU A 67 -12.68 15.56 5.73
C LEU A 67 -14.15 15.21 6.04
N ALA A 68 -15.05 16.17 5.92
CA ALA A 68 -16.48 15.94 6.10
C ALA A 68 -17.04 14.93 5.08
N LEU A 69 -16.63 15.03 3.81
CA LEU A 69 -17.01 14.10 2.75
C LEU A 69 -16.49 12.69 3.02
N THR A 70 -15.23 12.57 3.44
CA THR A 70 -14.62 11.29 3.82
C THR A 70 -15.40 10.64 4.97
N LEU A 71 -15.73 11.41 6.02
CA LEU A 71 -16.51 10.91 7.16
C LEU A 71 -17.92 10.48 6.73
N ALA A 72 -18.60 11.28 5.91
CA ALA A 72 -19.93 10.97 5.42
C ALA A 72 -19.95 9.66 4.60
N LEU A 73 -19.00 9.50 3.66
CA LEU A 73 -18.82 8.27 2.87
C LEU A 73 -18.51 7.07 3.76
N SER A 74 -17.68 7.27 4.79
CA SER A 74 -17.31 6.22 5.73
C SER A 74 -18.51 5.73 6.54
N VAL A 75 -19.30 6.66 7.09
CA VAL A 75 -20.50 6.33 7.87
C VAL A 75 -21.53 5.64 6.97
N PHE A 76 -21.74 6.16 5.76
CA PHE A 76 -22.65 5.56 4.79
C PHE A 76 -22.24 4.11 4.45
N THR A 77 -20.98 3.89 4.12
CA THR A 77 -20.43 2.56 3.81
C THR A 77 -20.56 1.60 4.99
N TYR A 78 -20.25 2.07 6.19
CA TYR A 78 -20.38 1.29 7.42
C TYR A 78 -21.83 0.84 7.66
N HIS A 79 -22.81 1.72 7.47
CA HIS A 79 -24.21 1.39 7.71
C HIS A 79 -24.87 0.58 6.59
N VAL A 80 -24.50 0.83 5.32
CA VAL A 80 -25.16 0.23 4.14
C VAL A 80 -24.49 -1.06 3.68
N ILE A 81 -23.18 -1.20 3.88
CA ILE A 81 -22.42 -2.36 3.41
C ILE A 81 -21.95 -3.20 4.59
N GLU A 82 -21.19 -2.62 5.51
CA GLU A 82 -20.51 -3.39 6.55
C GLU A 82 -21.47 -3.98 7.60
N ASN A 83 -22.38 -3.16 8.14
CA ASN A 83 -23.32 -3.58 9.16
C ASN A 83 -24.33 -4.65 8.68
N PRO A 84 -24.97 -4.54 7.49
CA PRO A 84 -25.85 -5.60 6.99
C PRO A 84 -25.09 -6.87 6.65
N ILE A 85 -23.86 -6.81 6.13
CA ILE A 85 -23.05 -8.03 5.90
C ILE A 85 -22.69 -8.70 7.23
N ARG A 86 -22.32 -7.94 8.26
CA ARG A 86 -22.01 -8.48 9.60
C ARG A 86 -23.22 -9.09 10.31
N ARG A 87 -24.41 -8.47 10.17
CA ARG A 87 -25.61 -8.89 10.90
C ARG A 87 -26.45 -9.93 10.16
N ASN A 88 -26.39 -9.96 8.83
CA ASN A 88 -27.19 -10.88 8.04
C ASN A 88 -26.48 -12.22 7.87
N GLY A 89 -26.63 -13.10 8.87
CA GLY A 89 -26.06 -14.45 8.89
C GLY A 89 -26.43 -15.33 7.69
N TRP A 90 -27.46 -14.96 6.91
CA TRP A 90 -27.86 -15.65 5.69
C TRP A 90 -26.80 -15.63 4.57
N LEU A 91 -26.05 -14.52 4.42
CA LEU A 91 -24.91 -14.48 3.48
C LEU A 91 -23.71 -15.26 4.02
N MET A 92 -23.51 -15.25 5.34
CA MET A 92 -22.43 -16.00 6.00
C MET A 92 -22.74 -17.50 6.16
N ALA A 93 -23.99 -17.92 5.97
CA ALA A 93 -24.43 -19.31 6.09
C ALA A 93 -23.94 -20.20 4.93
N SER A 94 -23.48 -19.62 3.81
CA SER A 94 -22.94 -20.37 2.69
C SER A 94 -21.78 -19.62 2.06
N ALA A 95 -20.60 -20.25 2.03
CA ALA A 95 -19.41 -19.71 1.40
C ALA A 95 -19.66 -19.31 -0.07
N ALA A 96 -20.45 -20.09 -0.81
CA ALA A 96 -20.79 -19.78 -2.20
C ALA A 96 -21.57 -18.46 -2.34
N ARG A 97 -22.51 -18.18 -1.43
CA ARG A 97 -23.34 -16.96 -1.48
C ARG A 97 -22.57 -15.70 -1.10
N ALA A 98 -21.52 -15.83 -0.28
CA ALA A 98 -20.59 -14.75 0.03
C ALA A 98 -19.53 -14.54 -1.06
N LEU A 99 -19.04 -15.63 -1.68
CA LEU A 99 -17.95 -15.57 -2.65
C LEU A 99 -18.36 -15.05 -4.02
N VAL A 100 -19.57 -15.34 -4.49
CA VAL A 100 -20.04 -14.86 -5.81
C VAL A 100 -20.01 -13.33 -5.93
N PRO A 101 -20.63 -12.53 -5.04
CA PRO A 101 -20.55 -11.07 -5.13
C PRO A 101 -19.12 -10.57 -4.89
N ALA A 102 -18.33 -11.22 -4.03
CA ALA A 102 -16.93 -10.84 -3.79
C ALA A 102 -16.05 -11.00 -5.04
N VAL A 103 -16.19 -12.12 -5.76
CA VAL A 103 -15.46 -12.38 -7.00
C VAL A 103 -15.90 -11.42 -8.09
N LEU A 104 -17.21 -11.16 -8.22
CA LEU A 104 -17.72 -10.20 -9.20
C LEU A 104 -17.19 -8.79 -8.93
N LEU A 105 -17.27 -8.30 -7.69
CA LEU A 105 -16.78 -6.98 -7.29
C LEU A 105 -15.26 -6.85 -7.45
N THR A 106 -14.52 -7.91 -7.14
CA THR A 106 -13.06 -7.92 -7.32
C THR A 106 -12.71 -7.97 -8.81
N GLY A 107 -13.42 -8.79 -9.59
CA GLY A 107 -13.25 -8.88 -11.04
C GLY A 107 -13.52 -7.55 -11.74
N THR A 108 -14.62 -6.87 -11.40
CA THR A 108 -14.93 -5.54 -11.95
C THR A 108 -13.91 -4.49 -11.52
N SER A 109 -13.46 -4.51 -10.27
CA SER A 109 -12.43 -3.59 -9.77
C SER A 109 -11.10 -3.76 -10.51
N VAL A 110 -10.66 -5.01 -10.72
CA VAL A 110 -9.43 -5.32 -11.47
C VAL A 110 -9.58 -4.91 -12.93
N ALA A 111 -10.73 -5.19 -13.55
CA ALA A 111 -10.99 -4.78 -14.93
C ALA A 111 -10.98 -3.26 -15.09
N ALA A 112 -11.61 -2.53 -14.18
CA ALA A 112 -11.63 -1.06 -14.17
C ALA A 112 -10.22 -0.47 -13.95
N ALA A 113 -9.46 -1.01 -13.00
CA ALA A 113 -8.08 -0.59 -12.76
C ALA A 113 -7.19 -0.84 -13.99
N TYR A 114 -7.33 -2.00 -14.62
CA TYR A 114 -6.61 -2.33 -15.85
C TYR A 114 -7.00 -1.39 -17.00
N ALA A 115 -8.30 -1.14 -17.21
CA ALA A 115 -8.79 -0.21 -18.22
C ALA A 115 -8.25 1.21 -17.99
N ASN A 116 -8.29 1.70 -16.76
CA ASN A 116 -7.75 3.00 -16.39
C ASN A 116 -6.24 3.10 -16.65
N ALA A 117 -5.48 2.07 -16.28
CA ALA A 117 -4.04 2.02 -16.55
C ALA A 117 -3.74 2.03 -18.07
N ARG A 118 -4.57 1.35 -18.87
CA ARG A 118 -4.43 1.33 -20.33
C ARG A 118 -4.78 2.67 -20.96
N LEU A 119 -5.84 3.33 -20.51
CA LEU A 119 -6.18 4.70 -20.95
C LEU A 119 -5.07 5.70 -20.59
N ALA A 120 -4.55 5.64 -19.36
CA ALA A 120 -3.51 6.56 -18.91
C ALA A 120 -2.21 6.45 -19.74
N VAL A 121 -1.89 5.25 -20.24
CA VAL A 121 -0.73 5.05 -21.13
C VAL A 121 -0.99 5.56 -22.55
N HIS A 122 -2.26 5.57 -22.98
CA HIS A 122 -2.64 6.10 -24.29
C HIS A 122 -2.56 7.63 -24.35
N ASP A 123 -2.94 8.30 -23.26
CA ASP A 123 -2.95 9.77 -23.15
C ASP A 123 -1.65 10.37 -22.60
N LEU A 124 -0.53 9.64 -22.68
CA LEU A 124 0.76 10.18 -22.27
C LEU A 124 1.18 11.35 -23.16
N ASP A 125 1.59 12.45 -22.53
CA ASP A 125 2.16 13.60 -23.23
C ASP A 125 3.52 13.20 -23.89
N PRO A 126 3.96 13.86 -24.98
CA PRO A 126 5.20 13.48 -25.68
C PRO A 126 6.42 13.44 -24.75
N GLU A 127 6.48 14.35 -23.78
CA GLU A 127 7.55 14.38 -22.77
C GLU A 127 7.48 13.16 -21.84
N GLN A 128 6.29 12.81 -21.33
CA GLN A 128 6.10 11.64 -20.47
C GLN A 128 6.41 10.32 -21.19
N ARG A 129 6.09 10.22 -22.49
CA ARG A 129 6.48 9.06 -23.30
C ARG A 129 7.99 8.91 -23.40
N SER A 130 8.74 10.01 -23.51
CA SER A 130 10.19 9.95 -23.57
C SER A 130 10.80 9.42 -22.26
N ILE A 131 10.22 9.80 -21.11
CA ILE A 131 10.62 9.31 -19.78
C ILE A 131 10.28 7.82 -19.64
N ALA A 132 9.06 7.42 -20.01
CA ALA A 132 8.62 6.03 -19.94
C ALA A 132 9.44 5.11 -20.87
N ALA A 133 9.73 5.57 -22.10
CA ALA A 133 10.59 4.85 -23.04
C ALA A 133 12.02 4.71 -22.53
N SER A 134 12.57 5.76 -21.92
CA SER A 134 13.90 5.73 -21.30
C SER A 134 13.96 4.79 -20.09
N ALA A 135 12.88 4.71 -19.30
CA ALA A 135 12.77 3.79 -18.16
C ALA A 135 12.60 2.32 -18.59
N ALA A 136 11.97 2.07 -19.74
CA ALA A 136 11.83 0.73 -20.31
C ALA A 136 13.14 0.17 -20.88
N GLN A 137 14.06 1.04 -21.29
CA GLN A 137 15.37 0.61 -21.74
C GLN A 137 16.23 0.25 -20.52
N PRO A 138 16.79 -0.97 -20.46
CA PRO A 138 17.73 -1.31 -19.40
C PRO A 138 18.92 -0.36 -19.48
N SER A 139 19.23 0.31 -18.38
CA SER A 139 20.42 1.16 -18.30
C SER A 139 21.65 0.34 -18.69
N THR A 140 22.66 0.98 -19.27
CA THR A 140 23.92 0.30 -19.64
C THR A 140 24.53 -0.48 -18.47
N ALA A 141 24.35 0.02 -17.24
CA ALA A 141 24.71 -0.68 -16.01
C ALA A 141 23.87 -1.95 -15.76
N ARG A 142 22.55 -1.92 -15.97
CA ARG A 142 21.70 -3.12 -15.84
C ARG A 142 21.97 -4.14 -16.94
N ALA A 143 22.12 -3.69 -18.18
CA ALA A 143 22.45 -4.54 -19.33
C ALA A 143 23.82 -5.21 -19.18
N ALA A 144 24.81 -4.53 -18.59
CA ALA A 144 26.12 -5.08 -18.28
C ALA A 144 26.15 -5.95 -16.99
N GLY A 145 25.00 -6.19 -16.34
CA GLY A 145 24.93 -7.00 -15.12
C GLY A 145 25.58 -6.37 -13.89
N CYS A 146 25.74 -5.04 -13.90
CA CYS A 146 26.37 -4.26 -12.83
C CYS A 146 25.40 -3.86 -11.72
N ILE A 147 24.11 -3.81 -12.01
CA ILE A 147 23.08 -3.62 -11.00
C ILE A 147 22.75 -4.99 -10.43
N LEU A 148 22.89 -5.14 -9.11
CA LEU A 148 22.49 -6.35 -8.40
C LEU A 148 21.00 -6.59 -8.63
N SER A 149 20.65 -7.82 -8.97
CA SER A 149 19.27 -8.28 -8.92
C SER A 149 18.86 -8.51 -7.46
N PHE A 150 17.56 -8.53 -7.19
CA PHE A 150 17.02 -8.71 -5.83
C PHE A 150 17.48 -10.01 -5.14
N GLU A 151 18.04 -10.96 -5.90
CA GLU A 151 18.54 -12.24 -5.43
C GLU A 151 20.07 -12.24 -5.15
N THR A 152 20.79 -11.17 -5.48
CA THR A 152 22.26 -11.11 -5.38
C THR A 152 22.73 -10.19 -4.25
N VAL A 153 23.42 -10.77 -3.27
CA VAL A 153 23.94 -10.05 -2.07
C VAL A 153 25.44 -9.69 -2.23
N THR A 154 26.14 -10.26 -3.22
CA THR A 154 27.56 -10.00 -3.46
C THR A 154 27.76 -8.82 -4.41
N PRO A 155 28.38 -7.71 -3.98
CA PRO A 155 28.60 -6.54 -4.84
C PRO A 155 29.56 -6.88 -5.98
N LYS A 156 29.09 -6.74 -7.23
CA LYS A 156 29.91 -6.91 -8.43
C LYS A 156 30.67 -5.62 -8.73
N ALA A 157 31.99 -5.71 -8.86
CA ALA A 157 32.81 -4.58 -9.28
C ALA A 157 32.64 -4.37 -10.79
N CYS A 158 32.10 -3.21 -11.18
CA CYS A 158 31.91 -2.87 -12.59
C CYS A 158 32.86 -1.78 -13.07
N VAL A 159 33.43 -2.03 -14.25
CA VAL A 159 34.35 -1.11 -14.92
C VAL A 159 33.67 -0.59 -16.18
N PHE A 160 33.43 0.72 -16.23
CA PHE A 160 32.83 1.37 -17.40
C PHE A 160 33.94 1.96 -18.28
N GLY A 161 33.86 1.71 -19.60
CA GLY A 161 34.80 2.24 -20.59
C GLY A 161 35.25 1.23 -21.64
N ASN A 162 35.94 1.71 -22.67
CA ASN A 162 36.55 0.89 -23.71
C ASN A 162 37.66 0.00 -23.09
N LYS A 163 37.74 -1.27 -23.51
CA LYS A 163 38.78 -2.21 -23.08
C LYS A 163 40.20 -1.69 -23.38
N ASP A 164 40.36 -0.84 -24.38
CA ASP A 164 41.65 -0.34 -24.84
C ASP A 164 41.97 1.10 -24.39
N ALA A 165 41.09 1.73 -23.59
CA ALA A 165 41.31 3.09 -23.10
C ALA A 165 42.23 3.11 -21.86
N ARG A 166 43.23 4.01 -21.90
CA ARG A 166 44.23 4.23 -20.83
C ARG A 166 43.62 4.72 -19.51
N ALA A 167 42.45 5.34 -19.56
CA ALA A 167 41.70 5.82 -18.40
C ALA A 167 40.40 5.02 -18.25
N ARG A 168 40.35 4.13 -17.26
CA ARG A 168 39.16 3.32 -16.93
C ARG A 168 38.46 3.92 -15.72
N LEU A 169 37.20 4.32 -15.88
CA LEU A 169 36.37 4.75 -14.75
C LEU A 169 35.83 3.50 -14.07
N ARG A 170 36.49 3.10 -12.97
CA ARG A 170 35.97 2.06 -12.08
C ARG A 170 34.85 2.70 -11.28
N CYS A 171 33.63 2.20 -11.41
CA CYS A 171 32.59 2.47 -10.43
C CYS A 171 32.95 1.61 -9.22
N SER A 172 33.87 2.09 -8.38
CA SER A 172 34.09 1.45 -7.09
C SER A 172 32.80 1.64 -6.31
N ALA A 173 32.13 0.53 -5.98
CA ALA A 173 31.11 0.53 -4.95
C ALA A 173 31.66 1.36 -3.79
N ILE A 174 30.87 2.35 -3.32
CA ILE A 174 31.21 3.23 -2.22
C ILE A 174 31.69 2.33 -1.08
N ARG A 175 33.01 2.21 -0.92
CA ARG A 175 33.62 1.49 0.19
C ARG A 175 33.37 2.42 1.37
N MET A 176 32.28 2.20 2.09
CA MET A 176 32.09 2.87 3.37
C MET A 176 33.36 2.59 4.19
N PRO A 177 34.06 3.64 4.65
CA PRO A 177 35.21 3.42 5.50
C PRO A 177 34.70 2.78 6.78
N THR A 178 34.95 1.49 6.95
CA THR A 178 34.82 0.84 8.25
C THR A 178 35.84 1.53 9.15
N THR A 179 35.37 2.46 9.96
CA THR A 179 36.13 3.16 10.98
C THR A 179 36.77 2.12 11.89
N GLY A 180 38.06 1.86 11.65
CA GLY A 180 38.88 1.02 12.49
C GLY A 180 38.98 1.64 13.87
N ARG A 181 38.27 1.07 14.84
CA ARG A 181 38.48 1.26 16.27
C ARG A 181 39.90 0.78 16.60
N ARG A 182 40.87 1.69 16.61
CA ARG A 182 42.17 1.46 17.26
C ARG A 182 41.93 1.33 18.76
N ARG A 183 42.52 0.27 19.33
CA ARG A 183 42.70 0.07 20.76
C ARG A 183 43.71 1.06 21.31
#